data_AF-A0A8J6QLV8-F1
#
_entry.id   AF-A0A8J6QLV8-F1
#
_cell.length_a   1.000
_cell.length_b   1.000
_cell.length_c   1.000
_cell.angle_alpha   90.00
_cell.angle_beta   90.00
_cell.angle_gamma   90.00
#
_symmetry.space_group_name_H-M   'P 1'
#
loop_
_entity.id
_entity.type
_entity.pdbx_description
1 polymer ?
#
loop_
_entity_poly.entity_id
_entity_poly.type
_entity_poly.pdbx_seq_one_letter_code
_entity_poly.pdbx_strand_id
1 'polypeptide(L)'
;MKSDSAFANRFGAKVSLAGSGEGLFLVIARLSDPAPRVRALGGQVVMRLNGTKLMARMGLNQALTLLKEPGIDKVGGVHLDVERYHKFLAAQRGGGAPSV
;
A
#
# COMPACT_ATOMS: atom_id res chain seq x y z
N MET A 1 7.26 12.69 25.74
CA MET A 1 8.26 12.72 24.65
C MET A 1 7.98 11.54 23.72
N LYS A 2 7.39 11.78 22.55
CA LYS A 2 7.17 10.72 21.54
C LYS A 2 8.43 10.67 20.69
N SER A 3 9.20 9.60 20.83
CA SER A 3 10.40 9.38 20.03
C SER A 3 9.95 8.99 18.62
N ASP A 4 9.89 9.97 17.73
CA ASP A 4 9.72 9.72 16.30
C ASP A 4 10.97 8.98 15.82
N SER A 5 10.84 7.66 15.66
CA SER A 5 11.96 6.83 15.21
C SER A 5 12.44 7.31 13.84
N ALA A 6 13.76 7.44 13.66
CA ALA A 6 14.39 7.79 12.38
C ALA A 6 13.95 6.88 11.21
N PHE A 7 13.38 5.72 11.53
CA PHE A 7 12.78 4.76 10.61
C PHE A 7 11.50 5.29 9.93
N ALA A 8 10.67 6.04 10.66
CA ALA A 8 9.44 6.64 10.13
C ALA A 8 9.72 7.74 9.10
N ASN A 9 10.78 8.52 9.30
CA ASN A 9 11.17 9.62 8.41
C ASN A 9 11.72 9.13 7.06
N ARG A 10 12.34 7.93 7.01
CA ARG A 10 12.85 7.37 5.75
C ARG A 10 11.77 6.85 4.80
N PHE A 11 10.58 6.55 5.31
CA PHE A 11 9.49 6.00 4.51
C PHE A 11 8.56 7.05 3.90
N GLY A 12 8.70 8.35 4.25
CA GLY A 12 7.89 9.44 3.68
C GLY A 12 6.38 9.30 3.88
N ALA A 13 5.95 8.33 4.69
CA ALA A 13 4.57 7.99 4.98
C ALA A 13 4.53 7.44 6.40
N LYS A 14 3.66 8.02 7.24
CA LYS A 14 3.44 7.58 8.61
C LYS A 14 2.76 6.22 8.55
N VAL A 15 3.48 5.13 8.79
CA VAL A 15 2.92 3.77 8.70
C VAL A 15 2.16 3.48 10.00
N SER A 16 0.83 3.63 9.97
CA SER A 16 -0.02 3.14 11.07
C SER A 16 -0.30 1.65 10.84
N LEU A 17 0.47 0.79 11.48
CA LEU A 17 0.23 -0.66 11.55
C LEU A 17 -0.92 -0.95 12.54
N ALA A 18 -2.12 -0.49 12.24
CA ALA A 18 -3.31 -0.82 13.02
C ALA A 18 -3.94 -2.11 12.46
N GLY A 19 -3.48 -3.27 12.97
CA GLY A 19 -4.17 -4.55 12.81
C GLY A 19 -3.54 -5.57 11.85
N SER A 20 -3.39 -6.80 12.37
CA SER A 20 -3.13 -8.06 11.65
C SER A 20 -2.01 -8.07 10.59
N GLY A 21 -0.79 -7.68 10.95
CA GLY A 21 0.46 -8.12 10.29
C GLY A 21 0.71 -7.71 8.82
N GLU A 22 -0.30 -7.28 8.08
CA GLU A 22 -0.27 -6.96 6.66
C GLU A 22 -0.74 -5.52 6.42
N GLY A 23 -0.09 -4.85 5.47
CA GLY A 23 -0.42 -3.50 5.03
C GLY A 23 -0.59 -3.43 3.51
N LEU A 24 -1.10 -2.29 3.04
CA LEU A 24 -1.16 -1.99 1.61
C LEU A 24 0.09 -1.21 1.20
N PHE A 25 0.75 -1.66 0.13
CA PHE A 25 1.98 -1.09 -0.39
C PHE A 25 1.86 -0.77 -1.87
N LEU A 26 2.31 0.41 -2.26
CA LEU A 26 2.58 0.76 -3.65
C LEU A 26 3.96 0.18 -4.03
N VAL A 27 3.97 -0.64 -5.07
CA VAL A 27 5.18 -1.24 -5.63
C VAL A 27 5.43 -0.64 -7.01
N ILE A 28 6.65 -0.16 -7.22
CA ILE A 28 7.11 0.40 -8.50
C ILE A 28 8.35 -0.37 -8.93
N ALA A 29 8.30 -0.93 -10.14
CA ALA A 29 9.40 -1.59 -10.80
C ALA A 29 9.96 -0.75 -11.94
N ARG A 30 11.20 -1.04 -12.31
CA ARG A 30 11.99 -0.25 -13.26
C ARG A 30 11.56 -0.51 -14.71
N LEU A 31 11.42 -1.79 -15.09
CA LEU A 31 11.22 -2.20 -16.49
C LEU A 31 10.20 -3.33 -16.70
N SER A 32 9.73 -3.99 -15.63
CA SER A 32 8.86 -5.17 -15.77
C SER A 32 7.76 -5.19 -14.72
N ASP A 33 6.76 -6.03 -14.95
CA ASP A 33 5.65 -6.25 -14.03
C ASP A 33 6.15 -6.80 -12.67
N PRO A 34 5.95 -6.08 -11.55
CA PRO A 34 6.37 -6.56 -10.24
C PRO A 34 5.49 -7.67 -9.66
N ALA A 35 4.34 -7.99 -10.28
CA ALA A 35 3.39 -8.96 -9.73
C ALA A 35 3.96 -10.37 -9.45
N PRO A 36 4.81 -10.97 -10.30
CA PRO A 36 5.41 -12.28 -10.01
C PRO A 36 6.24 -12.26 -8.72
N ARG A 37 7.00 -11.18 -8.48
CA ARG A 37 7.86 -11.02 -7.29
C ARG A 37 7.04 -10.81 -6.03
N VAL A 38 5.98 -10.01 -6.13
CA VAL A 38 5.00 -9.82 -5.06
C VAL A 38 4.40 -11.15 -4.62
N ARG A 39 3.95 -11.97 -5.58
CA ARG A 39 3.36 -13.28 -5.29
C ARG A 39 4.38 -14.28 -4.75
N ALA A 40 5.62 -14.25 -5.25
CA ALA A 40 6.70 -15.11 -4.76
C ALA A 40 7.02 -14.87 -3.27
N LEU A 41 6.82 -13.66 -2.77
CA LEU A 41 6.98 -13.30 -1.36
C LEU A 41 5.70 -13.50 -0.52
N GLY A 42 4.67 -14.12 -1.08
CA GLY A 42 3.39 -14.36 -0.40
C GLY A 42 2.46 -13.13 -0.36
N GLY A 43 2.78 -12.07 -1.08
CA GLY A 43 1.93 -10.89 -1.20
C GLY A 43 0.79 -11.06 -2.21
N GLN A 44 -0.29 -10.33 -2.01
CA GLN A 44 -1.45 -10.31 -2.90
C GLN A 44 -1.48 -9.02 -3.71
N VAL A 45 -1.55 -9.13 -5.05
CA VAL A 45 -1.81 -7.96 -5.91
C VAL A 45 -3.27 -7.56 -5.77
N VAL A 46 -3.51 -6.34 -5.29
CA VAL A 46 -4.86 -5.81 -5.07
C VAL A 46 -5.33 -5.00 -6.28
N MET A 47 -4.41 -4.23 -6.88
CA MET A 47 -4.74 -3.38 -8.03
C MET A 47 -3.51 -3.18 -8.91
N ARG A 48 -3.67 -3.28 -10.23
CA ARG A 48 -2.63 -2.86 -11.18
C ARG A 48 -2.89 -1.42 -11.60
N LEU A 49 -1.88 -0.57 -11.46
CA LEU A 49 -1.95 0.82 -11.93
C LEU A 49 -1.49 0.89 -13.39
N ASN A 50 -0.41 0.20 -13.72
CA ASN A 50 0.09 -0.01 -15.08
C ASN A 50 1.06 -1.20 -15.12
N GLY A 51 1.80 -1.37 -16.23
CA GLY A 51 2.74 -2.47 -16.43
C GLY A 51 3.93 -2.52 -15.47
N THR A 52 4.24 -1.45 -14.75
CA THR A 52 5.37 -1.39 -13.79
C THR A 52 4.97 -0.97 -12.38
N LYS A 53 3.69 -0.65 -12.15
CA LYS A 53 3.17 -0.13 -10.88
C LYS A 53 1.93 -0.90 -10.46
N LEU A 54 1.90 -1.31 -9.20
CA LEU A 54 0.75 -1.98 -8.62
C LEU A 54 0.60 -1.65 -7.13
N MET A 55 -0.58 -1.90 -6.59
CA MET A 55 -0.83 -1.98 -5.16
C MET A 55 -0.88 -3.44 -4.74
N ALA A 56 -0.20 -3.76 -3.64
CA ALA A 56 -0.15 -5.08 -3.08
C ALA A 56 -0.41 -5.06 -1.58
N ARG A 57 -1.13 -6.06 -1.09
CA ARG A 57 -1.29 -6.35 0.33
C ARG A 57 -0.23 -7.37 0.72
N MET A 58 0.59 -7.05 1.72
CA MET A 58 1.65 -7.93 2.20
C MET A 58 2.14 -7.52 3.60
N GLY A 59 2.89 -8.39 4.27
CA GLY A 59 3.55 -8.05 5.52
C GLY A 59 4.71 -7.06 5.34
N LEU A 60 5.03 -6.29 6.38
CA LEU A 60 6.13 -5.32 6.33
C LEU A 60 7.46 -5.98 5.95
N ASN A 61 7.77 -7.16 6.49
CA ASN A 61 9.00 -7.89 6.17
C ASN A 61 9.06 -8.28 4.68
N GLN A 62 7.94 -8.69 4.10
CA GLN A 62 7.85 -9.03 2.67
C GLN A 62 8.07 -7.78 1.81
N ALA A 63 7.47 -6.64 2.20
CA ALA A 63 7.67 -5.36 1.52
C ALA A 63 9.13 -4.89 1.58
N LEU A 64 9.81 -5.08 2.72
CA LEU A 64 11.23 -4.75 2.89
C LEU A 64 12.15 -5.68 2.08
N THR A 65 11.81 -6.96 1.98
CA THR A 65 12.52 -7.90 1.09
C THR A 65 12.33 -7.52 -0.37
N LEU A 66 11.10 -7.19 -0.76
CA LEU A 66 10.78 -6.77 -2.13
C LEU A 66 11.52 -5.48 -2.52
N LEU A 67 11.72 -4.55 -1.59
CA LEU A 67 12.50 -3.33 -1.85
C LEU A 67 13.97 -3.61 -2.22
N LYS A 68 14.52 -4.75 -1.80
CA LYS A 68 15.90 -5.16 -2.11
C LYS A 68 16.02 -5.90 -3.44
N GLU A 69 14.91 -6.29 -4.07
CA GLU A 69 14.91 -7.04 -5.32
C GLU A 69 15.44 -6.20 -6.50
N PRO A 70 16.41 -6.71 -7.29
CA PRO A 70 16.94 -6.00 -8.45
C PRO A 70 15.84 -5.63 -9.45
N GLY A 71 15.64 -4.34 -9.69
CA GLY A 71 14.62 -3.82 -10.60
C GLY A 71 13.30 -3.42 -9.92
N ILE A 72 13.21 -3.49 -8.59
CA ILE A 72 12.23 -2.73 -7.82
C ILE A 72 12.84 -1.36 -7.51
N ASP A 73 12.13 -0.29 -7.86
CA ASP A 73 12.57 1.09 -7.60
C ASP A 73 12.04 1.61 -6.28
N LYS A 74 10.80 1.24 -5.93
CA LYS A 74 10.16 1.72 -4.71
C LYS A 74 9.12 0.73 -4.19
N VAL A 75 9.09 0.62 -2.87
CA VAL A 75 8.00 0.01 -2.12
C VAL A 75 7.62 0.99 -1.02
N GLY A 76 6.40 1.52 -1.07
CA GLY A 76 5.92 2.53 -0.13
C GLY A 76 4.59 2.13 0.49
N GLY A 77 4.47 2.26 1.81
CA GLY A 77 3.20 2.03 2.50
C GLY A 77 2.15 3.05 2.04
N VAL A 78 0.93 2.59 1.79
CA VAL A 78 -0.21 3.45 1.53
C VAL A 78 -0.92 3.71 2.85
N HIS A 79 -0.85 4.96 3.33
CA HIS A 79 -1.65 5.36 4.49
C HIS A 79 -3.08 5.64 4.00
N LEU A 80 -3.99 4.70 4.25
CA LEU A 80 -5.41 4.99 4.13
C LEU A 80 -5.81 5.76 5.38
N ASP A 81 -6.18 7.02 5.24
CA ASP A 81 -6.89 7.73 6.30
C ASP A 81 -8.26 7.05 6.45
N VAL A 82 -8.34 6.16 7.44
CA VAL A 82 -9.50 5.31 7.70
C VAL A 82 -10.73 6.17 7.99
N GLU A 83 -10.56 7.31 8.67
CA GLU A 83 -11.65 8.23 8.96
C GLU A 83 -12.18 8.89 7.68
N ARG A 84 -11.28 9.35 6.81
CA ARG A 84 -11.65 9.93 5.50
C ARG A 84 -12.26 8.88 4.57
N TYR A 85 -11.78 7.64 4.62
CA TYR A 85 -12.34 6.52 3.87
C TYR A 85 -13.76 6.17 4.34
N HIS A 86 -14.00 6.11 5.66
CA HIS A 86 -15.34 5.89 6.20
C HIS A 86 -16.30 7.03 5.84
N LYS A 87 -15.84 8.30 5.91
CA LYS A 87 -16.64 9.46 5.45
C LYS A 87 -17.00 9.34 3.96
N PHE A 88 -16.06 8.93 3.12
CA PHE A 88 -16.30 8.71 1.70
C PHE A 88 -17.30 7.57 1.44
N LEU A 89 -17.16 6.42 2.12
CA LEU A 89 -18.11 5.31 2.00
C LEU A 89 -19.51 5.69 2.49
N ALA A 90 -19.61 6.47 3.57
CA ALA A 90 -20.89 6.99 4.06
C ALA A 90 -21.54 7.93 3.03
N ALA A 91 -20.75 8.80 2.38
CA ALA A 91 -21.23 9.68 1.32
C ALA A 91 -21.68 8.90 0.07
N GLN A 92 -20.98 7.84 -0.33
CA GLN A 92 -21.41 6.96 -1.43
C GLN A 92 -22.71 6.21 -1.10
N ARG A 93 -22.89 5.77 0.15
CA ARG A 93 -24.13 5.10 0.59
C ARG A 93 -25.32 6.07 0.70
N GLY A 94 -25.05 7.35 1.00
CA GLY A 94 -26.07 8.41 1.01
C GLY A 94 -26.37 9.02 -0.37
N GLY A 95 -25.55 8.74 -1.38
CA GLY A 95 -25.67 9.26 -2.75
C GLY A 95 -26.42 8.35 -3.73
N GLY A 96 -27.30 7.47 -3.22
CA GLY A 96 -28.20 6.68 -4.06
C GLY A 96 -29.29 7.55 -4.68
N ALA A 97 -29.02 8.04 -5.90
CA ALA A 97 -29.90 8.62 -6.93
C ALA A 97 -30.94 9.70 -6.52
N PRO A 98 -31.01 10.85 -7.24
CA PRO A 98 -32.22 11.66 -7.23
C PRO A 98 -33.35 10.82 -7.85
N SER A 99 -34.40 10.56 -7.08
CA SER A 99 -35.65 10.05 -7.62
C SER A 99 -36.37 11.20 -8.34
N VAL A 100 -36.94 10.85 -9.49
CA VAL A 100 -37.69 11.66 -10.45
C VAL A 100 -38.73 12.56 -9.79
#